data_AF-A0A0F9J4D0-F1
#
_entry.id   AF-A0A0F9J4D0-F1
#
_cell.length_a   1.000
_cell.length_b   1.000
_cell.length_c   1.000
_cell.angle_alpha   90.00
_cell.angle_beta   90.00
_cell.angle_gamma   90.00
#
_symmetry.space_group_name_H-M   'P 1'
#
loop_
_entity.id
_entity.type
_entity.pdbx_description
1 polymer ?
#
loop_
_entity_poly.entity_id
_entity_poly.type
_entity_poly.pdbx_seq_one_letter_code
_entity_poly.pdbx_strand_id
1 'polypeptide(L)'
;MDLLSDEISSRNFDFYKRIARRRQTIIFLEGDSHKLLTLQKVKKFLKDRKVDLLFIDGDHSYQGVKKDFKMSSPLVKLGALICLHDIIPGEYNKVGGVPEFWKEIRENYETREIVEDRHQGGYGIGIVFMR
;
A
#
# COMPACT_ATOMS: atom_id res chain seq x y z
N MET A 1 19.00 25.13 -6.47
CA MET A 1 18.65 24.94 -7.88
C MET A 1 18.94 23.49 -8.18
N ASP A 2 17.93 22.64 -8.01
CA ASP A 2 17.89 21.33 -8.64
C ASP A 2 16.45 21.22 -9.14
N LEU A 3 16.33 21.60 -10.41
CA LEU A 3 15.14 21.57 -11.23
C LEU A 3 14.95 20.10 -11.60
N LEU A 4 13.90 19.42 -11.09
CA LEU A 4 13.32 18.19 -11.69
C LEU A 4 12.15 17.57 -10.89
N SER A 5 11.52 18.27 -9.94
CA SER A 5 10.39 17.69 -9.15
C SER A 5 8.98 18.12 -9.60
N ASP A 6 8.84 19.09 -10.51
CA ASP A 6 7.51 19.65 -10.84
C ASP A 6 6.86 19.08 -12.12
N GLU A 7 7.55 18.26 -12.92
CA GLU A 7 7.02 17.76 -14.22
C GLU A 7 6.37 16.36 -14.19
N ILE A 8 6.49 15.60 -13.09
CA ILE A 8 5.88 14.26 -12.98
C ILE A 8 4.42 14.32 -12.44
N SER A 9 4.03 15.45 -11.84
CA SER A 9 2.78 15.59 -11.07
C SER A 9 1.49 15.65 -11.91
N SER A 10 1.50 16.21 -13.13
CA SER A 10 0.27 16.52 -13.87
C SER A 10 -0.24 15.40 -14.79
N ARG A 11 0.65 14.60 -15.42
CA ARG A 11 0.24 13.59 -16.42
C ARG A 11 -0.53 12.41 -15.83
N ASN A 12 -0.23 12.03 -14.58
CA ASN A 12 -0.85 10.86 -13.96
C ASN A 12 -2.26 11.16 -13.44
N PHE A 13 -2.52 12.39 -12.99
CA PHE A 13 -3.82 12.78 -12.44
C PHE A 13 -4.96 12.72 -13.46
N ASP A 14 -4.72 13.25 -14.66
CA ASP A 14 -5.73 13.24 -15.73
C ASP A 14 -6.00 11.83 -16.24
N PHE A 15 -4.99 10.96 -16.23
CA PHE A 15 -5.17 9.55 -16.54
C PHE A 15 -6.10 8.87 -15.54
N TYR A 16 -5.85 9.02 -14.23
CA TYR A 16 -6.67 8.39 -13.20
C TYR A 16 -8.12 8.88 -13.21
N LYS A 17 -8.36 10.15 -13.50
CA LYS A 17 -9.73 10.66 -13.69
C LYS A 17 -10.45 10.03 -14.88
N ARG A 18 -9.74 9.81 -16.00
CA ARG A 18 -10.32 9.26 -17.22
C ARG A 18 -10.73 7.80 -17.08
N ILE A 19 -10.05 7.03 -16.23
CA ILE A 19 -10.39 5.62 -16.00
C ILE A 19 -11.46 5.40 -14.92
N ALA A 20 -11.91 6.48 -14.25
CA ALA A 20 -12.96 6.38 -13.24
C ALA A 20 -14.27 5.90 -13.88
N ARG A 21 -14.85 4.82 -13.33
CA ARG A 21 -16.14 4.30 -13.77
C ARG A 21 -17.28 5.20 -13.30
N ARG A 22 -18.47 5.02 -13.90
CA ARG A 22 -19.68 5.74 -13.47
C ARG A 22 -19.93 5.52 -11.97
N ARG A 23 -20.08 6.61 -11.20
CA ARG A 23 -20.22 6.63 -9.72
C ARG A 23 -18.94 6.27 -8.93
N GLN A 24 -17.79 6.18 -9.57
CA GLN A 24 -16.50 6.04 -8.89
C GLN A 24 -15.83 7.41 -8.76
N THR A 25 -15.33 7.71 -7.56
CA THR A 25 -14.47 8.86 -7.34
C THR A 25 -13.05 8.36 -7.13
N ILE A 26 -12.11 8.82 -7.96
CA ILE A 26 -10.68 8.54 -7.79
C ILE A 26 -10.01 9.82 -7.33
N ILE A 27 -9.28 9.73 -6.22
CA ILE A 27 -8.48 10.83 -5.67
C ILE A 27 -7.04 10.39 -5.66
N PHE A 28 -6.20 11.17 -6.31
CA PHE A 28 -4.76 11.02 -6.27
C PHE A 28 -4.19 12.00 -5.25
N LEU A 29 -3.39 11.49 -4.31
CA LEU A 29 -2.70 12.30 -3.32
C LEU A 29 -1.20 12.08 -3.49
N GLU A 30 -0.51 13.12 -3.95
CA GLU A 30 0.93 13.08 -4.13
C GLU A 30 1.67 13.40 -2.82
N GLY A 31 2.63 12.54 -2.50
CA GLY A 31 3.53 12.68 -1.38
C GLY A 31 4.21 11.38 -0.99
N ASP A 32 5.32 11.49 -0.28
CA ASP A 32 6.01 10.36 0.34
C ASP A 32 5.15 9.80 1.49
N SER A 33 4.75 8.53 1.39
CA SER A 33 3.89 7.84 2.38
C SER A 33 4.54 7.73 3.76
N HIS A 34 5.87 7.86 3.83
CA HIS A 34 6.66 7.80 5.06
C HIS A 34 6.78 9.16 5.76
N LYS A 35 6.10 10.21 5.27
CA LYS A 35 6.04 11.55 5.88
C LYS A 35 4.69 11.79 6.58
N LEU A 36 4.76 12.40 7.77
CA LEU A 36 3.56 12.79 8.53
C LEU A 36 2.65 13.76 7.76
N LEU A 37 3.22 14.64 6.94
CA LEU A 37 2.46 15.56 6.11
C LEU A 37 1.54 14.82 5.12
N THR A 38 2.02 13.74 4.50
CA THR A 38 1.22 12.92 3.59
C THR A 38 0.10 12.20 4.34
N LEU A 39 0.41 11.63 5.52
CA LEU A 39 -0.61 11.02 6.39
C LEU A 39 -1.70 12.02 6.80
N GLN A 40 -1.32 13.26 7.11
CA GLN A 40 -2.28 14.34 7.44
C GLN A 40 -3.16 14.70 6.24
N LYS A 41 -2.60 14.79 5.02
CA LYS A 41 -3.38 14.99 3.79
C LYS A 41 -4.43 13.89 3.61
N VAL A 42 -4.04 12.62 3.80
CA VAL A 42 -4.96 11.47 3.71
C VAL A 42 -6.08 11.57 4.76
N LYS A 43 -5.74 11.82 6.03
CA LYS A 43 -6.74 11.97 7.11
C LYS A 43 -7.74 13.11 6.84
N LYS A 44 -7.23 14.26 6.40
CA LYS A 44 -8.06 15.42 6.01
C LYS A 44 -9.01 15.07 4.87
N PHE A 45 -8.53 14.33 3.86
CA PHE A 45 -9.35 13.88 2.75
C PHE A 45 -10.45 12.90 3.21
N LEU A 46 -10.08 11.93 4.06
CA LEU A 46 -11.02 10.95 4.61
C LEU A 46 -12.04 11.59 5.58
N LYS A 47 -11.77 12.81 6.08
CA LYS A 47 -12.51 13.45 7.18
C LYS A 47 -12.59 12.53 8.39
N ASP A 48 -11.43 11.98 8.76
CA ASP A 48 -11.23 11.01 9.86
C ASP A 48 -12.00 9.68 9.74
N ARG A 49 -12.71 9.45 8.64
CA ARG A 49 -13.30 8.14 8.34
C ARG A 49 -12.18 7.12 8.15
N LYS A 50 -12.46 5.89 8.58
CA LYS A 50 -11.60 4.73 8.32
C LYS A 50 -11.91 4.13 6.96
N VAL A 51 -10.94 3.44 6.37
CA VAL A 51 -11.10 2.69 5.13
C VAL A 51 -11.49 1.23 5.41
N ASP A 52 -12.29 0.65 4.50
CA ASP A 52 -12.65 -0.78 4.54
C ASP A 52 -11.59 -1.68 3.88
N LEU A 53 -10.64 -1.08 3.15
CA LEU A 53 -9.49 -1.74 2.55
C LEU A 53 -8.31 -0.78 2.49
N LEU A 54 -7.16 -1.24 2.98
CA LEU A 54 -5.85 -0.64 2.71
C LEU A 54 -5.04 -1.61 1.84
N PHE A 55 -4.49 -1.13 0.73
CA PHE A 55 -3.64 -1.92 -0.14
C PHE A 55 -2.24 -1.29 -0.19
N ILE A 56 -1.20 -2.05 0.15
CA ILE A 56 0.18 -1.60 0.21
C ILE A 56 0.97 -2.29 -0.91
N ASP A 57 1.42 -1.49 -1.85
CA ASP A 57 2.32 -1.86 -2.94
C ASP A 57 3.12 -0.62 -3.33
N GLY A 58 4.32 -0.50 -2.74
CA GLY A 58 5.08 0.75 -2.72
C GLY A 58 6.56 0.49 -2.56
N ASP A 59 7.18 1.09 -1.55
CA ASP A 59 8.59 0.82 -1.24
C ASP A 59 8.76 -0.65 -0.83
N HIS A 60 9.39 -1.43 -1.70
CA HIS A 60 9.62 -2.86 -1.47
C HIS A 60 10.75 -3.14 -0.48
N SER A 61 11.48 -2.14 0.03
CA SER A 61 12.40 -2.37 1.13
C SER A 61 11.66 -2.83 2.38
N TYR A 62 12.28 -3.70 3.17
CA TYR A 62 11.70 -4.18 4.43
C TYR A 62 11.28 -3.01 5.35
N GLN A 63 12.13 -1.98 5.47
CA GLN A 63 11.85 -0.81 6.31
C GLN A 63 10.71 0.04 5.74
N GLY A 64 10.64 0.15 4.41
CA GLY A 64 9.59 0.90 3.72
C GLY A 64 8.22 0.29 3.95
N VAL A 65 8.03 -0.98 3.58
CA VAL A 65 6.75 -1.68 3.75
C VAL A 65 6.30 -1.74 5.21
N LYS A 66 7.24 -1.95 6.14
CA LYS A 66 6.96 -1.95 7.59
C LYS A 66 6.49 -0.58 8.07
N LYS A 67 7.09 0.50 7.56
CA LYS A 67 6.70 1.87 7.88
C LYS A 67 5.35 2.23 7.27
N ASP A 68 5.08 1.84 6.03
CA ASP A 68 3.78 2.00 5.39
C ASP A 68 2.68 1.30 6.18
N PHE A 69 2.89 0.05 6.57
CA PHE A 69 1.95 -0.71 7.40
C PHE A 69 1.71 0.00 8.74
N LYS A 70 2.77 0.41 9.45
CA LYS A 70 2.65 1.07 10.77
C LYS A 70 1.93 2.42 10.68
N MET A 71 2.21 3.22 9.67
CA MET A 71 1.64 4.55 9.52
C MET A 71 0.19 4.52 9.02
N SER A 72 -0.14 3.56 8.16
CA SER A 72 -1.41 3.52 7.44
C SER A 72 -2.43 2.57 8.08
N SER A 73 -2.02 1.50 8.77
CA SER A 73 -2.94 0.57 9.45
C SER A 73 -3.89 1.23 10.44
N PRO A 74 -3.54 2.31 11.18
CA PRO A 74 -4.50 3.01 12.04
C PRO A 74 -5.62 3.68 11.27
N LEU A 75 -5.55 3.83 9.94
CA LEU A 75 -6.63 4.36 9.11
C LEU A 75 -7.67 3.29 8.73
N VAL A 76 -7.43 2.03 9.08
CA VAL A 76 -8.28 0.89 8.70
C VAL A 76 -9.30 0.63 9.79
N LYS A 77 -10.52 0.27 9.40
CA LYS A 77 -11.61 -0.02 10.33
C LYS A 77 -11.41 -1.38 11.01
N LEU A 78 -11.95 -1.58 12.21
CA LEU A 78 -12.13 -2.93 12.74
C LEU A 78 -13.13 -3.71 11.85
N GLY A 79 -12.82 -4.95 11.54
CA GLY A 79 -13.52 -5.80 10.58
C GLY A 79 -13.12 -5.59 9.11
N ALA A 80 -12.18 -4.69 8.81
CA ALA A 80 -11.70 -4.42 7.45
C ALA A 80 -10.38 -5.14 7.14
N LEU A 81 -9.84 -4.90 5.93
CA LEU A 81 -8.67 -5.64 5.42
C LEU A 81 -7.47 -4.73 5.18
N ILE A 82 -6.28 -5.28 5.42
CA ILE A 82 -5.01 -4.76 4.88
C ILE A 82 -4.44 -5.79 3.91
N CYS A 83 -4.07 -5.36 2.71
CA CYS A 83 -3.44 -6.20 1.70
C CYS A 83 -2.01 -5.74 1.43
N LEU A 84 -1.09 -6.69 1.32
CA LEU A 84 0.31 -6.48 0.91
C LEU A 84 0.57 -7.25 -0.39
N HIS A 85 1.16 -6.59 -1.38
CA HIS A 85 1.66 -7.22 -2.61
C HIS A 85 3.05 -7.87 -2.40
N ASP A 86 3.50 -8.73 -3.31
CA ASP A 86 4.84 -9.37 -3.31
C ASP A 86 5.21 -10.16 -2.04
N ILE A 87 4.28 -10.94 -1.50
CA ILE A 87 4.52 -11.74 -0.29
C ILE A 87 5.32 -13.04 -0.53
N ILE A 88 5.42 -13.50 -1.79
CA ILE A 88 6.16 -14.72 -2.12
C ILE A 88 7.65 -14.41 -2.32
N PRO A 89 8.57 -15.19 -1.71
CA PRO A 89 10.01 -15.01 -1.92
C PRO A 89 10.40 -15.09 -3.40
N GLY A 90 11.34 -14.24 -3.79
CA GLY A 90 11.85 -14.11 -5.15
C GLY A 90 13.17 -13.35 -5.16
N GLU A 91 13.63 -12.97 -6.35
CA GLU A 91 14.81 -12.11 -6.48
C GLU A 91 14.55 -10.76 -5.78
N TYR A 92 15.55 -10.23 -5.06
CA TYR A 92 15.37 -9.04 -4.23
C TYR A 92 14.94 -7.80 -5.03
N ASN A 93 15.36 -7.67 -6.29
CA ASN A 93 14.93 -6.60 -7.19
C ASN A 93 13.45 -6.68 -7.59
N LYS A 94 12.77 -7.82 -7.36
CA LYS A 94 11.35 -8.03 -7.67
C LYS A 94 10.44 -7.87 -6.45
N VAL A 95 10.89 -8.33 -5.28
CA VAL A 95 10.04 -8.43 -4.07
C VAL A 95 10.59 -7.69 -2.86
N GLY A 96 11.85 -7.23 -2.95
CA GLY A 96 12.58 -6.58 -1.87
C GLY A 96 12.52 -7.35 -0.55
N GLY A 97 12.20 -6.64 0.52
CA GLY A 97 12.01 -7.15 1.88
C GLY A 97 10.55 -7.43 2.25
N VAL A 98 9.61 -7.37 1.30
CA VAL A 98 8.19 -7.61 1.60
C VAL A 98 7.92 -9.04 2.09
N PRO A 99 8.49 -10.11 1.49
CA PRO A 99 8.31 -11.48 2.00
C PRO A 99 8.84 -11.67 3.43
N GLU A 100 9.89 -10.95 3.81
CA GLU A 100 10.44 -10.99 5.17
C GLU A 100 9.48 -10.34 6.16
N PHE A 101 9.00 -9.13 5.86
CA PHE A 101 8.02 -8.46 6.72
C PHE A 101 6.69 -9.23 6.79
N TRP A 102 6.27 -9.88 5.69
CA TRP A 102 5.08 -10.72 5.69
C TRP A 102 5.17 -11.89 6.68
N LYS A 103 6.34 -12.48 6.88
CA LYS A 103 6.54 -13.52 7.92
C LYS A 103 6.19 -12.98 9.31
N GLU A 104 6.65 -11.78 9.66
CA GLU A 104 6.33 -11.14 10.95
C GLU A 104 4.82 -10.87 11.07
N ILE A 105 4.18 -10.39 10.00
CA ILE A 105 2.74 -10.12 10.02
C ILE A 105 1.94 -11.39 10.30
N ARG A 106 2.30 -12.52 9.69
CA ARG A 106 1.58 -13.79 9.91
C ARG A 106 1.68 -14.34 11.34
N GLU A 107 2.74 -13.98 12.07
CA GLU A 107 2.91 -14.38 13.47
C GLU A 107 2.02 -13.55 14.42
N ASN A 108 1.68 -12.32 14.03
CA ASN A 108 1.03 -11.35 14.92
C ASN A 108 -0.44 -11.08 14.55
N TYR A 109 -0.87 -11.49 13.36
CA TYR A 109 -2.22 -11.22 12.86
C TYR A 109 -2.84 -12.46 12.22
N GLU A 110 -4.17 -12.48 12.22
CA GLU A 110 -4.90 -13.41 11.38
C GLU A 110 -4.75 -13.02 9.91
N THR A 111 -4.36 -13.99 9.09
CA THR A 111 -3.98 -13.74 7.70
C THR A 111 -4.53 -14.78 6.74
N ARG A 112 -4.58 -14.40 5.46
CA ARG A 112 -4.83 -15.28 4.32
C ARG A 112 -3.90 -14.90 3.17
N GLU A 113 -3.47 -15.90 2.41
CA GLU A 113 -2.66 -15.68 1.20
C GLU A 113 -3.50 -15.97 -0.05
N ILE A 114 -3.39 -15.13 -1.07
CA ILE A 114 -3.86 -15.39 -2.44
C ILE A 114 -2.60 -15.58 -3.30
N VAL A 115 -2.30 -16.83 -3.62
CA VAL A 115 -1.09 -17.26 -4.31
C VAL A 115 -1.47 -18.35 -5.30
N GLU A 116 -1.07 -18.20 -6.57
CA GLU A 116 -1.26 -19.21 -7.62
C GLU A 116 -0.25 -20.34 -7.44
N ASP A 117 1.05 -20.01 -7.43
CA ASP A 117 2.14 -20.97 -7.21
C ASP A 117 3.18 -20.40 -6.23
N ARG A 118 3.59 -21.21 -5.25
CA ARG A 118 4.62 -20.83 -4.26
C ARG A 118 6.03 -20.82 -4.84
N HIS A 119 6.24 -21.42 -6.01
CA HIS A 119 7.51 -21.45 -6.73
C HIS A 119 7.62 -20.39 -7.84
N GLN A 120 6.62 -19.51 -7.98
CA GLN A 120 6.58 -18.49 -9.04
C GLN A 120 7.62 -17.36 -8.90
N GLY A 121 8.36 -17.31 -7.79
CA GLY A 121 9.48 -16.37 -7.61
C GLY A 121 9.09 -14.90 -7.47
N GLY A 122 7.90 -14.61 -6.92
CA GLY A 122 7.42 -13.25 -6.61
C GLY A 122 5.90 -13.16 -6.53
N TYR A 123 5.36 -11.94 -6.49
CA TYR A 123 3.91 -11.68 -6.44
C TYR A 123 3.21 -12.27 -5.20
N GLY A 124 1.90 -12.48 -5.32
CA GLY A 124 1.02 -12.95 -4.27
C GLY A 124 0.48 -11.79 -3.43
N ILE A 125 -0.73 -11.96 -2.92
CA ILE A 125 -1.37 -11.00 -2.02
C ILE A 125 -1.49 -11.62 -0.64
N GLY A 126 -0.87 -10.96 0.36
CA GLY A 126 -1.13 -11.24 1.76
C GLY A 126 -2.28 -10.38 2.26
N ILE A 127 -3.29 -11.01 2.87
CA ILE A 127 -4.45 -10.35 3.49
C ILE A 127 -4.31 -10.46 5.00
N VAL A 128 -4.44 -9.33 5.67
CA VAL A 128 -4.53 -9.21 7.14
C VAL A 128 -5.97 -8.84 7.50
N PHE A 129 -6.56 -9.59 8.41
CA PHE A 129 -7.89 -9.29 8.94
C PHE A 129 -7.75 -8.39 10.17
N MET A 130 -8.22 -7.15 10.07
CA MET A 130 -8.24 -6.23 11.21
C MET A 130 -9.41 -6.60 12.11
N ARG A 131 -9.14 -7.09 13.32
CA ARG A 131 -10.15 -7.51 14.30
C ARG A 131 -10.04 -6.70 15.58
#